data_AF-A0A974TDM2-F1
#
_entry.id   AF-A0A974TDM2-F1
#
_cell.length_a   1.000
_cell.length_b   1.000
_cell.length_c   1.000
_cell.angle_alpha   90.00
_cell.angle_beta   90.00
_cell.angle_gamma   90.00
#
_symmetry.space_group_name_H-M   'P 1'
#
loop_
_entity.id
_entity.type
_entity.pdbx_description
1 polymer ?
#
loop_
_entity_poly.entity_id
_entity_poly.type
_entity_poly.pdbx_seq_one_letter_code
_entity_poly.pdbx_strand_id
1 'polypeptide(L)'
;MSDDPLFPEAEAKQRALADYMAVLGTVIHPEWIVAYKDDNSHDIKTDGKVAARVKATVESDVTRVCDTHVDPYWDLEIVEDPENLLAGFTSPWTWGNSYRIQ
;
A
#
# COMPACT_ATOMS: atom_id res chain seq x y z
N MET A 1 -0.96 5.06 24.50
CA MET A 1 -1.64 6.04 23.64
C MET A 1 -0.64 6.33 22.53
N SER A 2 -0.94 6.09 21.24
CA SER A 2 0.04 6.45 20.21
C SER A 2 0.11 7.98 20.12
N ASP A 3 1.33 8.51 20.07
CA ASP A 3 1.63 9.94 19.95
C ASP A 3 1.46 10.44 18.50
N ASP A 4 0.80 9.65 17.65
CA ASP A 4 0.61 10.00 16.24
C ASP A 4 -0.30 11.23 16.14
N PRO A 5 0.07 12.22 15.30
CA PRO A 5 -0.75 13.41 15.10
C PRO A 5 -2.13 13.02 14.55
N LEU A 6 -3.16 13.63 15.12
CA LEU A 6 -4.55 13.52 14.64
C LEU A 6 -4.80 14.59 13.58
N PHE A 7 -5.31 14.16 12.43
CA PHE A 7 -5.67 15.05 11.32
C PHE A 7 -7.19 15.11 11.13
N PRO A 8 -7.75 16.25 10.67
CA PRO A 8 -9.06 16.24 10.03
C PRO A 8 -9.07 15.24 8.86
N GLU A 9 -10.14 14.47 8.69
CA GLU A 9 -10.22 13.43 7.64
C GLU A 9 -9.87 13.95 6.24
N ALA A 10 -10.35 15.14 5.89
CA ALA A 10 -10.04 15.76 4.60
C ALA A 10 -8.54 16.05 4.42
N GLU A 11 -7.84 16.47 5.48
CA GLU A 11 -6.39 16.68 5.45
C GLU A 11 -5.64 15.35 5.33
N ALA A 12 -6.07 14.32 6.09
CA ALA A 12 -5.49 12.98 6.02
C ALA A 12 -5.60 12.38 4.61
N LYS A 13 -6.76 12.53 3.95
CA LYS A 13 -6.97 12.09 2.57
C LYS A 13 -6.08 12.82 1.58
N GLN A 14 -5.92 14.14 1.73
CA GLN A 14 -5.02 14.92 0.89
C GLN A 14 -3.56 14.50 1.05
N ARG A 15 -3.12 14.19 2.28
CA ARG A 15 -1.78 13.68 2.56
C ARG A 15 -1.56 12.29 1.94
N ALA A 16 -2.50 11.37 2.12
CA ALA A 16 -2.44 10.05 1.52
C ALA A 16 -2.31 10.11 -0.02
N LEU A 17 -3.07 11.01 -0.65
CA LEU A 17 -2.96 11.24 -2.09
C LEU A 17 -1.63 11.86 -2.49
N ALA A 18 -1.11 12.83 -1.73
CA ALA A 18 0.17 13.46 -2.04
C ALA A 18 1.33 12.45 -1.96
N ASP A 19 1.35 11.61 -0.91
CA ASP A 19 2.37 10.56 -0.74
C ASP A 19 2.30 9.53 -1.87
N TYR A 20 1.09 9.07 -2.22
CA TYR A 20 0.87 8.17 -3.35
C TYR A 20 1.36 8.78 -4.68
N MET A 21 0.98 10.03 -4.98
CA MET A 21 1.38 10.71 -6.21
C MET A 21 2.89 10.92 -6.31
N ALA A 22 3.59 11.06 -5.17
CA ALA A 22 5.04 11.19 -5.14
C ALA A 22 5.77 9.89 -5.53
N VAL A 23 5.15 8.73 -5.32
CA VAL A 23 5.75 7.41 -5.62
C VAL A 23 5.13 6.72 -6.83
N LEU A 24 4.03 7.23 -7.39
CA LEU A 24 3.38 6.68 -8.57
C LEU A 24 4.37 6.51 -9.74
N GLY A 25 4.45 5.29 -10.28
CA GLY A 25 5.34 4.93 -11.39
C GLY A 25 6.78 4.65 -10.98
N THR A 26 7.16 4.92 -9.72
CA THR A 26 8.48 4.60 -9.19
C THR A 26 8.57 3.14 -8.75
N VAL A 27 9.80 2.61 -8.71
CA VAL A 27 10.09 1.26 -8.17
C VAL A 27 10.42 1.40 -6.69
N ILE A 28 9.74 0.61 -5.87
CA ILE A 28 9.92 0.51 -4.42
C ILE A 28 10.26 -0.93 -4.01
N HIS A 29 10.75 -1.06 -2.79
CA HIS A 29 11.12 -2.33 -2.16
C HIS A 29 10.29 -2.52 -0.88
N PRO A 30 9.02 -2.94 -1.00
CA PRO A 30 8.15 -3.10 0.14
C PRO A 30 8.66 -4.22 1.07
N GLU A 31 8.47 -4.05 2.37
CA GLU A 31 8.73 -5.09 3.39
C GLU A 31 7.64 -6.16 3.41
N TRP A 32 6.42 -5.76 3.02
CA TRP A 32 5.24 -6.60 2.94
C TRP A 32 4.46 -6.32 1.66
N ILE A 33 4.04 -7.37 0.99
CA ILE A 33 3.10 -7.33 -0.13
C ILE A 33 1.89 -8.17 0.26
N VAL A 34 0.71 -7.66 -0.03
CA VAL A 34 -0.52 -8.45 0.05
C VAL A 34 -0.95 -8.81 -1.35
N ALA A 35 -1.32 -10.06 -1.57
CA ALA A 35 -1.76 -10.54 -2.88
C ALA A 35 -2.81 -11.63 -2.75
N TYR A 36 -3.57 -11.86 -3.82
CA TYR A 36 -4.59 -12.89 -3.86
C TYR A 36 -4.03 -14.21 -4.35
N LYS A 37 -4.43 -15.28 -3.67
CA LYS A 37 -4.34 -16.65 -4.16
C LYS A 37 -5.70 -17.29 -3.98
N ASP A 38 -6.27 -17.72 -5.09
CA ASP A 38 -7.69 -18.07 -5.17
C ASP A 38 -8.54 -16.89 -4.68
N ASP A 39 -9.51 -17.13 -3.79
CA ASP A 39 -10.41 -16.09 -3.26
C ASP A 39 -9.92 -15.45 -1.95
N ASN A 40 -8.67 -15.71 -1.53
CA ASN A 40 -8.13 -15.22 -0.26
C ASN A 40 -6.96 -14.25 -0.49
N SER A 41 -6.94 -13.17 0.29
CA SER A 41 -5.78 -12.28 0.41
C SER A 41 -4.77 -12.87 1.39
N HIS A 42 -3.49 -12.76 1.06
CA HIS A 42 -2.38 -13.23 1.88
C HIS A 42 -1.34 -12.14 2.07
N ASP A 43 -0.92 -11.93 3.33
CA ASP A 43 0.22 -11.07 3.66
C ASP A 43 1.52 -11.85 3.46
N ILE A 44 2.40 -11.32 2.61
CA ILE A 44 3.65 -11.95 2.20
C ILE A 44 4.79 -11.04 2.65
N LYS A 45 5.63 -11.55 3.55
CA LYS A 45 6.83 -10.84 3.99
C LYS A 45 7.91 -10.97 2.93
N THR A 46 8.32 -9.84 2.37
CA THR A 46 9.30 -9.78 1.28
C THR A 46 10.68 -9.34 1.76
N ASP A 47 10.78 -8.77 2.97
CA ASP A 47 12.03 -8.26 3.56
C ASP A 47 12.79 -7.32 2.59
N GLY A 48 12.05 -6.53 1.78
CA GLY A 48 12.60 -5.60 0.79
C GLY A 48 13.21 -6.24 -0.47
N LYS A 49 13.17 -7.57 -0.61
CA LYS A 49 13.83 -8.28 -1.73
C LYS A 49 13.08 -8.19 -3.06
N VAL A 50 11.77 -7.95 -3.01
CA VAL A 50 10.93 -7.81 -4.19
C VAL A 50 10.98 -6.35 -4.66
N ALA A 51 11.30 -6.14 -5.94
CA ALA A 51 11.18 -4.82 -6.57
C ALA A 51 9.81 -4.71 -7.22
N ALA A 52 9.04 -3.68 -6.86
CA ALA A 52 7.70 -3.46 -7.37
C ALA A 52 7.50 -2.01 -7.81
N ARG A 53 6.90 -1.81 -8.99
CA ARG A 53 6.50 -0.49 -9.46
C ARG A 53 5.11 -0.15 -8.96
N VAL A 54 4.96 1.03 -8.35
CA VAL A 54 3.65 1.55 -7.95
C VAL A 54 2.85 1.91 -9.20
N LYS A 55 1.64 1.34 -9.34
CA LYS A 55 0.74 1.58 -10.47
C LYS A 55 -0.37 2.56 -10.10
N ALA A 56 -1.14 2.94 -11.12
CA ALA A 56 -2.43 3.60 -10.95
C ALA A 56 -3.34 2.74 -10.06
N THR A 57 -3.81 3.35 -8.97
CA THR A 57 -4.73 2.79 -7.97
C THR A 57 -5.95 3.69 -7.92
N VAL A 58 -7.11 3.09 -7.66
CA VAL A 58 -8.35 3.87 -7.56
C VAL A 58 -8.24 4.80 -6.37
N GLU A 59 -8.62 6.07 -6.56
CA GLU A 59 -8.50 7.11 -5.53
C GLU A 59 -9.21 6.73 -4.22
N SER A 60 -10.32 5.99 -4.28
CA SER A 60 -11.03 5.49 -3.11
C SER A 60 -10.22 4.52 -2.25
N ASP A 61 -9.28 3.79 -2.85
CA ASP A 61 -8.39 2.87 -2.13
C ASP A 61 -7.21 3.61 -1.51
N VAL A 62 -6.75 4.69 -2.16
CA VAL A 62 -5.72 5.59 -1.61
C VAL A 62 -6.29 6.48 -0.49
N THR A 63 -7.57 6.80 -0.53
CA THR A 63 -8.24 7.66 0.47
C THR A 63 -9.16 6.88 1.40
N ARG A 64 -9.02 5.56 1.43
CA ARG A 64 -9.89 4.68 2.21
C ARG A 64 -9.83 5.05 3.69
N VAL A 65 -11.01 5.12 4.32
CA VAL A 65 -11.14 5.31 5.76
C VAL A 65 -11.42 3.96 6.41
N CYS A 66 -10.61 3.60 7.40
CA CYS A 66 -10.73 2.42 8.23
C CYS A 66 -10.78 2.86 9.70
N ASP A 67 -11.94 2.76 10.32
CA ASP A 67 -12.20 3.19 11.70
C ASP A 67 -11.70 4.63 11.95
N THR A 68 -10.57 4.78 12.65
CA THR A 68 -9.96 6.06 13.01
C THR A 68 -8.75 6.42 12.14
N HIS A 69 -8.62 5.83 10.95
CA HIS A 69 -7.49 6.09 10.05
C HIS A 69 -7.92 6.28 8.60
N VAL A 70 -7.19 7.12 7.87
CA VAL A 70 -7.06 6.99 6.42
C VAL A 70 -5.93 5.99 6.17
N ASP A 71 -6.24 4.89 5.51
CA ASP A 71 -5.39 3.70 5.42
C ASP A 71 -5.21 3.27 3.96
N PRO A 72 -4.23 3.88 3.25
CA PRO A 72 -4.06 3.72 1.81
C PRO A 72 -3.47 2.37 1.41
N TYR A 73 -3.90 1.87 0.25
CA TYR A 73 -3.21 0.82 -0.49
C TYR A 73 -2.65 1.34 -1.79
N TRP A 74 -1.56 0.74 -2.25
CA TRP A 74 -0.95 1.01 -3.54
C TRP A 74 -0.83 -0.28 -4.34
N ASP A 75 -1.43 -0.30 -5.53
CA ASP A 75 -1.32 -1.42 -6.46
C ASP A 75 0.09 -1.52 -7.02
N LEU A 76 0.55 -2.75 -7.21
CA LEU A 76 1.91 -3.04 -7.60
C LEU A 76 1.99 -3.79 -8.93
N GLU A 77 3.04 -3.50 -9.68
CA GLU A 77 3.57 -4.34 -10.75
C GLU A 77 4.88 -4.93 -10.26
N ILE A 78 5.00 -6.25 -10.22
CA ILE A 78 6.24 -6.90 -9.80
C ILE A 78 7.27 -6.79 -10.93
N VAL A 79 8.40 -6.15 -10.63
CA VAL A 79 9.51 -5.95 -11.56
C VAL A 79 10.56 -7.06 -11.37
N GLU A 80 10.84 -7.43 -10.12
CA GLU A 80 11.80 -8.48 -9.78
C GLU A 80 11.33 -9.24 -8.52
N ASP A 81 11.34 -10.57 -8.58
CA ASP A 81 11.04 -11.47 -7.46
C ASP A 81 12.03 -12.65 -7.46
N PRO A 82 13.27 -12.43 -6.96
CA PRO A 82 14.36 -13.39 -7.12
C PRO A 82 14.16 -14.69 -6.34
N GLU A 83 13.37 -14.65 -5.27
CA GLU A 83 13.04 -15.81 -4.43
C GLU A 83 11.70 -16.46 -4.84
N ASN A 84 11.04 -15.92 -5.87
CA ASN A 84 9.76 -16.40 -6.39
C ASN A 84 8.67 -16.48 -5.29
N LEU A 85 8.66 -15.50 -4.39
CA LEU A 85 7.76 -15.42 -3.24
C LEU A 85 6.30 -15.24 -3.67
N LEU A 86 6.08 -14.60 -4.82
CA LEU A 86 4.77 -14.29 -5.38
C LEU A 86 4.31 -15.29 -6.44
N ALA A 87 4.98 -16.45 -6.53
CA ALA A 87 4.60 -17.51 -7.47
C ALA A 87 3.13 -17.94 -7.30
N GLY A 88 2.32 -17.73 -8.33
CA GLY A 88 0.90 -18.09 -8.33
C GLY A 88 0.00 -17.13 -7.56
N PHE A 89 0.52 -15.99 -7.09
CA PHE A 89 -0.26 -14.90 -6.54
C PHE A 89 -0.64 -13.90 -7.64
N THR A 90 -1.71 -13.15 -7.40
CA THR A 90 -2.26 -12.15 -8.33
C THR A 90 -2.65 -10.89 -7.60
N SER A 91 -2.79 -9.79 -8.33
CA SER A 91 -3.22 -8.47 -7.82
C SER A 91 -2.46 -8.02 -6.56
N PRO A 92 -1.11 -7.90 -6.64
CA PRO A 92 -0.30 -7.49 -5.50
C PRO A 92 -0.50 -6.01 -5.19
N TRP A 93 -0.54 -5.69 -3.90
CA TRP A 93 -0.58 -4.33 -3.38
C TRP A 93 0.25 -4.23 -2.09
N THR A 94 0.58 -3.02 -1.67
CA THR A 94 1.20 -2.75 -0.36
C THR A 94 0.50 -1.59 0.33
N TRP A 95 0.73 -1.44 1.62
CA TRP A 95 0.19 -0.33 2.41
C TRP A 95 1.03 0.92 2.19
N GLY A 96 0.36 2.06 2.02
CA GLY A 96 1.01 3.36 2.16
C GLY A 96 1.10 3.81 3.61
N ASN A 97 1.46 5.07 3.84
CA ASN A 97 1.41 5.66 5.18
C ASN A 97 -0.04 5.80 5.67
N SER A 98 -0.36 5.25 6.83
CA SER A 98 -1.66 5.45 7.48
C SER A 98 -1.68 6.75 8.30
N TYR A 99 -2.79 7.48 8.25
CA TYR A 99 -2.95 8.75 8.99
C TYR A 99 -4.13 8.66 9.94
N ARG A 100 -3.88 8.91 11.23
CA ARG A 100 -4.92 8.89 12.25
C ARG A 100 -5.80 10.13 12.15
N ILE A 101 -7.11 9.93 12.25
CA ILE A 101 -8.11 11.00 12.14
C ILE A 101 -8.79 11.29 13.49
N GLN A 102 -9.33 12.51 13.62
CA GLN A 102 -10.05 13.01 14.80
C GLN A 102 -11.42 12.35 15.01
#